data_AF-M5UA51-F1
#
_entry.id   AF-M5UA51-F1
#
_cell.length_a   1.000
_cell.length_b   1.000
_cell.length_c   1.000
_cell.angle_alpha   90.00
_cell.angle_beta   90.00
_cell.angle_gamma   90.00
#
_symmetry.space_group_name_H-M   'P 1'
#
loop_
_entity.id
_entity.type
_entity.pdbx_description
1 polymer ?
#
loop_
_entity_poly.entity_id
_entity_poly.type
_entity_poly.pdbx_seq_one_letter_code
_entity_poly.pdbx_strand_id
1 'polypeptide(L)'
;MGKGNSAFETANHLVSATRVTHLCSPNPIKMAWQTHFFGHLRAVNNDFLDTYILKGQNSVLDANVDSIKKVDGEYHVEITFTHAEGQRASLAYDRVLCCTGFRWDPTFFADSCRPDMACEDRLPAMTSGWESTNLPGVFYAGTITQIRDLKKTMSSVLHGFRFNTAALFNILGERFMDVAWPSDSFEATPENIANKITAQVSSAAGLMHQPGFLGDCLVVDDETGMAHYHANMAVDYIQESHFADNSHYYIITMEYGEFEGDIFNKHRVPDAAKGYDDAYLHPRIRRMCRGQMISEHHISESLENDWRVGEHPGERPLIRAIDFIGQTDATRYQQTHRDQLLRFLSDQLAVGSPSEAELPALVCPSSPNASAAISTAIQSTGNTCPISRNG
;
A
#
# COMPACT_ATOMS: atom_id res chain seq x y z
N MET A 1 -20.62 -18.03 5.66
CA MET A 1 -20.49 -17.33 4.36
C MET A 1 -19.36 -16.32 4.44
N GLY A 2 -18.50 -16.27 3.43
CA GLY A 2 -17.26 -15.49 3.41
C GLY A 2 -16.01 -16.37 3.57
N LYS A 3 -14.89 -15.88 3.03
CA LYS A 3 -13.55 -16.49 3.10
C LYS A 3 -12.43 -15.47 3.41
N GLY A 4 -12.78 -14.36 4.06
CA GLY A 4 -11.82 -13.38 4.60
C GLY A 4 -11.51 -13.64 6.09
N ASN A 5 -10.74 -12.76 6.72
CA ASN A 5 -10.28 -12.93 8.11
C ASN A 5 -11.43 -13.22 9.09
N SER A 6 -12.53 -12.45 9.07
CA SER A 6 -13.65 -12.67 10.00
C SER A 6 -14.28 -14.06 9.87
N ALA A 7 -14.31 -14.63 8.67
CA ALA A 7 -14.85 -15.97 8.45
C ALA A 7 -13.93 -17.04 9.04
N PHE A 8 -12.63 -16.91 8.83
CA PHE A 8 -11.61 -17.83 9.35
C PHE A 8 -11.46 -17.74 10.88
N GLU A 9 -11.45 -16.54 11.44
CA GLU A 9 -11.45 -16.32 12.90
C GLU A 9 -12.67 -16.98 13.55
N THR A 10 -13.86 -16.74 13.00
CA THR A 10 -15.09 -17.36 13.48
C THR A 10 -15.02 -18.89 13.39
N ALA A 11 -14.53 -19.42 12.28
CA ALA A 11 -14.42 -20.87 12.08
C ALA A 11 -13.42 -21.53 13.04
N ASN A 12 -12.25 -20.89 13.27
CA ASN A 12 -11.27 -21.36 14.26
C ASN A 12 -11.87 -21.44 15.65
N HIS A 13 -12.68 -20.45 16.06
CA HIS A 13 -13.37 -20.48 17.36
C HIS A 13 -14.44 -21.57 17.47
N LEU A 14 -15.06 -21.96 16.35
CA LEU A 14 -16.14 -22.94 16.32
C LEU A 14 -15.67 -24.38 16.13
N VAL A 15 -14.41 -24.59 15.72
CA VAL A 15 -13.88 -25.89 15.30
C VAL A 15 -14.06 -27.00 16.34
N SER A 16 -13.98 -26.67 17.62
CA SER A 16 -14.13 -27.62 18.73
C SER A 16 -15.58 -27.91 19.12
N ALA A 17 -16.53 -27.13 18.61
CA ALA A 17 -17.94 -27.19 18.98
C ALA A 17 -18.85 -27.67 17.84
N THR A 18 -18.39 -27.61 16.59
CA THR A 18 -19.18 -28.00 15.42
C THR A 18 -18.81 -29.39 14.93
N ARG A 19 -19.80 -30.18 14.50
CA ARG A 19 -19.56 -31.43 13.74
C ARG A 19 -18.85 -31.16 12.41
N VAL A 20 -19.25 -30.10 11.72
CA VAL A 20 -18.70 -29.69 10.42
C VAL A 20 -18.91 -28.18 10.24
N THR A 21 -17.90 -27.49 9.74
CA THR A 21 -17.97 -26.08 9.34
C THR A 21 -17.55 -25.93 7.89
N HIS A 22 -18.38 -25.24 7.10
CA HIS A 22 -18.04 -24.85 5.71
C HIS A 22 -17.88 -23.34 5.61
N LEU A 23 -16.75 -22.90 5.07
CA LEU A 23 -16.55 -21.52 4.61
C LEU A 23 -16.84 -21.47 3.12
N CYS A 24 -17.65 -20.50 2.65
CA CYS A 24 -18.14 -20.47 1.28
C CYS A 24 -18.12 -19.05 0.73
N SER A 25 -17.49 -18.87 -0.43
CA SER A 25 -17.62 -17.68 -1.27
C SER A 25 -17.21 -18.04 -2.71
N PRO A 26 -17.62 -17.27 -3.74
CA PRO A 26 -17.40 -17.68 -5.13
C PRO A 26 -15.93 -17.65 -5.57
N ASN A 27 -15.11 -16.81 -4.92
CA ASN A 27 -13.73 -16.56 -5.31
C ASN A 27 -12.74 -17.38 -4.48
N PRO A 28 -11.59 -17.83 -5.04
CA PRO A 28 -10.50 -18.44 -4.29
C PRO A 28 -9.98 -17.56 -3.14
N ILE A 29 -9.36 -18.20 -2.15
CA ILE A 29 -8.70 -17.48 -1.06
C ILE A 29 -7.46 -16.79 -1.62
N LYS A 30 -7.30 -15.50 -1.28
CA LYS A 30 -6.04 -14.78 -1.45
C LYS A 30 -5.36 -14.68 -0.07
N MET A 31 -4.04 -14.88 -0.03
CA MET A 31 -3.26 -14.75 1.21
C MET A 31 -2.70 -13.33 1.34
N ALA A 32 -2.74 -12.80 2.57
CA ALA A 32 -2.30 -11.43 2.86
C ALA A 32 -0.82 -11.22 2.56
N TRP A 33 0.05 -12.21 2.82
CA TRP A 33 1.50 -12.10 2.53
C TRP A 33 1.81 -12.09 1.03
N GLN A 34 0.95 -12.68 0.20
CA GLN A 34 1.17 -12.72 -1.25
C GLN A 34 0.63 -11.45 -1.93
N THR A 35 -0.48 -10.94 -1.43
CA THR A 35 -1.14 -9.75 -1.99
C THR A 35 -0.71 -8.44 -1.33
N HIS A 36 0.01 -8.52 -0.22
CA HIS A 36 0.36 -7.39 0.65
C HIS A 36 -0.85 -6.60 1.18
N PHE A 37 -2.06 -7.19 1.13
CA PHE A 37 -3.30 -6.58 1.61
C PHE A 37 -3.84 -7.30 2.84
N PHE A 38 -3.97 -6.58 3.95
CA PHE A 38 -4.38 -7.13 5.25
C PHE A 38 -5.84 -7.61 5.30
N GLY A 39 -6.69 -7.16 4.37
CA GLY A 39 -8.07 -7.64 4.27
C GLY A 39 -8.19 -9.07 3.72
N HIS A 40 -7.14 -9.59 3.08
CA HIS A 40 -7.04 -10.99 2.66
C HIS A 40 -6.63 -11.91 3.84
N LEU A 41 -6.70 -13.24 3.65
CA LEU A 41 -6.51 -14.18 4.74
C LEU A 41 -5.08 -14.10 5.32
N ARG A 42 -4.99 -13.81 6.61
CA ARG A 42 -3.73 -13.73 7.35
C ARG A 42 -3.32 -15.10 7.89
N ALA A 43 -2.00 -15.33 7.96
CA ALA A 43 -1.41 -16.57 8.46
C ALA A 43 -1.88 -16.97 9.86
N VAL A 44 -2.08 -15.98 10.74
CA VAL A 44 -2.58 -16.21 12.11
C VAL A 44 -3.96 -16.88 12.16
N ASN A 45 -4.71 -16.83 11.05
CA ASN A 45 -6.06 -17.39 10.94
C ASN A 45 -6.08 -18.70 10.12
N ASN A 46 -4.93 -19.29 9.80
CA ASN A 46 -4.84 -20.43 8.89
C ASN A 46 -5.16 -21.79 9.51
N ASP A 47 -5.25 -21.92 10.83
CA ASP A 47 -5.45 -23.21 11.52
C ASP A 47 -6.63 -24.01 10.94
N PHE A 48 -7.70 -23.33 10.51
CA PHE A 48 -8.85 -23.95 9.86
C PHE A 48 -8.49 -24.70 8.56
N LEU A 49 -7.51 -24.22 7.79
CA LEU A 49 -7.07 -24.83 6.54
C LEU A 49 -6.51 -26.23 6.76
N ASP A 50 -5.82 -26.47 7.89
CA ASP A 50 -5.33 -27.81 8.22
C ASP A 50 -6.49 -28.77 8.43
N THR A 51 -7.57 -28.32 9.08
CA THR A 51 -8.77 -29.15 9.25
C THR A 51 -9.49 -29.45 7.94
N TYR A 52 -9.29 -28.64 6.90
CA TYR A 52 -9.80 -28.91 5.57
C TYR A 52 -8.88 -29.86 4.79
N ILE A 53 -7.61 -29.51 4.63
CA ILE A 53 -6.66 -30.22 3.76
C ILE A 53 -6.17 -31.53 4.39
N LEU A 54 -5.93 -31.55 5.70
CA LEU A 54 -5.52 -32.74 6.46
C LEU A 54 -6.71 -33.56 6.98
N LYS A 55 -7.91 -33.32 6.43
CA LYS A 55 -9.13 -34.15 6.58
C LYS A 55 -9.73 -34.21 8.00
N GLY A 56 -9.94 -33.06 8.62
CA GLY A 56 -10.76 -32.87 9.83
C GLY A 56 -12.26 -32.61 9.56
N GLN A 57 -12.81 -33.14 8.46
CA GLN A 57 -14.22 -32.98 8.00
C GLN A 57 -14.70 -31.56 7.64
N ASN A 58 -13.94 -30.50 7.91
CA ASN A 58 -14.28 -29.14 7.51
C ASN A 58 -14.00 -28.88 6.03
N SER A 59 -14.57 -27.81 5.46
CA SER A 59 -14.32 -27.46 4.06
C SER A 59 -14.31 -25.97 3.76
N VAL A 60 -13.46 -25.59 2.80
CA VAL A 60 -13.46 -24.28 2.15
C VAL A 60 -14.00 -24.48 0.74
N LEU A 61 -15.10 -23.82 0.44
CA LEU A 61 -15.85 -23.98 -0.79
C LEU A 61 -15.77 -22.73 -1.67
N ASP A 62 -15.47 -22.98 -2.94
CA ASP A 62 -15.51 -22.00 -4.01
C ASP A 62 -16.85 -22.18 -4.72
N ALA A 63 -17.85 -21.47 -4.24
CA ALA A 63 -19.23 -21.61 -4.71
C ALA A 63 -20.05 -20.33 -4.51
N ASN A 64 -21.01 -20.12 -5.41
CA ASN A 64 -22.10 -19.17 -5.22
C ASN A 64 -23.13 -19.77 -4.29
N VAL A 65 -23.70 -18.94 -3.40
CA VAL A 65 -24.86 -19.31 -2.58
C VAL A 65 -26.10 -18.80 -3.32
N ASP A 66 -26.85 -19.73 -3.90
CA ASP A 66 -27.99 -19.40 -4.77
C ASP A 66 -29.26 -19.11 -3.95
N SER A 67 -29.46 -19.83 -2.85
CA SER A 67 -30.55 -19.53 -1.90
C SER A 67 -30.28 -20.11 -0.51
N ILE A 68 -30.87 -19.48 0.50
CA ILE A 68 -30.90 -19.97 1.89
C ILE A 68 -32.36 -19.96 2.32
N LYS A 69 -32.89 -21.12 2.71
CA LYS A 69 -34.28 -21.26 3.19
C LYS A 69 -34.28 -22.00 4.52
N LYS A 70 -35.06 -21.50 5.47
CA LYS A 70 -35.29 -22.23 6.72
C LYS A 70 -36.48 -23.17 6.55
N VAL A 71 -36.23 -24.48 6.65
CA VAL A 71 -37.23 -25.55 6.47
C VAL A 71 -37.14 -26.48 7.67
N ASP A 72 -38.25 -26.74 8.35
CA ASP A 72 -38.34 -27.67 9.49
C ASP A 72 -37.27 -27.49 10.59
N GLY A 73 -36.80 -26.25 10.79
CA GLY A 73 -35.82 -25.90 11.82
C GLY A 73 -34.36 -25.87 11.36
N GLU A 74 -34.04 -26.35 10.16
CA GLU A 74 -32.71 -26.29 9.54
C GLU A 74 -32.66 -25.30 8.37
N TYR A 75 -31.46 -24.93 7.95
CA TYR A 75 -31.23 -24.10 6.77
C TYR A 75 -30.83 -24.97 5.59
N HIS A 76 -31.66 -24.98 4.55
CA HIS A 76 -31.34 -25.54 3.24
C HIS A 76 -30.64 -24.47 2.42
N VAL A 77 -29.41 -24.75 2.02
CA VAL A 77 -28.54 -23.84 1.29
C VAL A 77 -28.23 -24.46 -0.06
N GLU A 78 -28.73 -23.84 -1.12
CA GLU A 78 -28.41 -24.22 -2.49
C GLU A 78 -27.13 -23.50 -2.90
N ILE A 79 -26.18 -24.25 -3.44
CA ILE A 79 -24.92 -23.72 -3.93
C ILE A 79 -24.62 -24.19 -5.35
N THR A 80 -23.91 -23.35 -6.10
CA THR A 80 -23.32 -23.70 -7.40
C THR A 80 -21.80 -23.53 -7.32
N PHE A 81 -21.04 -24.62 -7.52
CA PHE A 81 -19.58 -24.62 -7.44
C PHE A 81 -18.94 -23.83 -8.60
N THR A 82 -17.99 -22.95 -8.26
CA THR A 82 -17.25 -22.13 -9.23
C THR A 82 -16.23 -22.96 -10.03
N HIS A 83 -15.64 -23.98 -9.40
CA HIS A 83 -14.55 -24.79 -9.97
C HIS A 83 -14.92 -26.25 -10.21
N ALA A 84 -16.20 -26.53 -10.46
CA ALA A 84 -16.69 -27.89 -10.74
C ALA A 84 -17.79 -27.88 -11.83
N GLU A 85 -17.53 -27.18 -12.95
CA GLU A 85 -18.41 -27.16 -14.13
C GLU A 85 -19.89 -26.82 -13.83
N GLY A 86 -20.13 -25.92 -12.87
CA GLY A 86 -21.49 -25.52 -12.47
C GLY A 86 -22.26 -26.60 -11.70
N GLN A 87 -21.58 -27.61 -11.15
CA GLN A 87 -22.17 -28.58 -10.24
C GLN A 87 -22.94 -27.86 -9.13
N ARG A 88 -24.15 -28.37 -8.84
CA ARG A 88 -25.03 -27.85 -7.80
C ARG A 88 -25.12 -28.82 -6.63
N ALA A 89 -25.29 -28.27 -5.44
CA ALA A 89 -25.57 -29.05 -4.24
C ALA A 89 -26.59 -28.34 -3.36
N SER A 90 -27.44 -29.15 -2.73
CA SER A 90 -28.34 -28.73 -1.65
C SER A 90 -27.76 -29.23 -0.34
N LEU A 91 -27.45 -28.32 0.57
CA LEU A 91 -26.79 -28.61 1.84
C LEU A 91 -27.67 -28.17 3.01
N ALA A 92 -27.79 -29.02 4.03
CA ALA A 92 -28.53 -28.71 5.25
C ALA A 92 -27.60 -28.28 6.38
N TYR A 93 -27.96 -27.20 7.08
CA TYR A 93 -27.18 -26.61 8.16
C TYR A 93 -28.03 -26.22 9.36
N ASP A 94 -27.50 -26.43 10.58
CA ASP A 94 -28.12 -25.91 11.80
C ASP A 94 -28.05 -24.39 11.89
N ARG A 95 -26.98 -23.79 11.37
CA ARG A 95 -26.69 -22.34 11.43
C ARG A 95 -26.01 -21.87 10.16
N VAL A 96 -26.36 -20.67 9.72
CA VAL A 96 -25.66 -19.93 8.67
C VAL A 96 -25.19 -18.61 9.25
N LEU A 97 -23.88 -18.35 9.18
CA LEU A 97 -23.25 -17.12 9.68
C LEU A 97 -22.77 -16.25 8.51
N CYS A 98 -23.07 -14.95 8.56
CA CYS A 98 -22.65 -13.98 7.55
C CYS A 98 -21.34 -13.31 7.98
N CYS A 99 -20.23 -13.73 7.39
CA CYS A 99 -18.91 -13.11 7.58
C CYS A 99 -18.47 -12.43 6.26
N THR A 100 -19.38 -11.65 5.65
CA THR A 100 -19.25 -11.07 4.30
C THR A 100 -18.71 -9.64 4.28
N GLY A 101 -18.16 -9.18 5.41
CA GLY A 101 -17.64 -7.82 5.57
C GLY A 101 -18.73 -6.78 5.87
N PHE A 102 -18.34 -5.52 5.80
CA PHE A 102 -19.17 -4.37 6.17
C PHE A 102 -19.24 -3.35 5.03
N ARG A 103 -20.35 -2.62 5.00
CA ARG A 103 -20.61 -1.44 4.17
C ARG A 103 -20.81 -0.24 5.12
N TRP A 104 -20.26 0.91 4.77
CA TRP A 104 -20.49 2.15 5.50
C TRP A 104 -21.93 2.62 5.30
N ASP A 105 -22.55 3.07 6.39
CA ASP A 105 -23.97 3.48 6.40
C ASP A 105 -24.10 5.01 6.32
N PRO A 106 -24.52 5.57 5.17
CA PRO A 106 -24.69 7.01 5.00
C PRO A 106 -26.06 7.50 5.49
N THR A 107 -26.93 6.66 6.06
CA THR A 107 -28.34 7.01 6.35
C THR A 107 -28.53 8.09 7.42
N PHE A 108 -27.47 8.44 8.15
CA PHE A 108 -27.49 9.58 9.06
C PHE A 108 -27.37 10.93 8.33
N PHE A 109 -26.98 10.96 7.05
CA PHE A 109 -27.08 12.14 6.20
C PHE A 109 -28.49 12.27 5.60
N ALA A 110 -28.98 13.51 5.48
CA ALA A 110 -30.19 13.79 4.73
C ALA A 110 -29.95 13.60 3.23
N ASP A 111 -31.00 13.31 2.46
CA ASP A 111 -30.90 13.07 1.01
C ASP A 111 -30.27 14.24 0.24
N SER A 112 -30.46 15.48 0.73
CA SER A 112 -29.88 16.68 0.13
C SER A 112 -28.37 16.86 0.37
N CYS A 113 -27.76 16.07 1.25
CA CYS A 113 -26.34 16.14 1.60
C CYS A 113 -25.73 14.74 1.79
N ARG A 114 -26.17 13.78 0.98
CA ARG A 114 -25.66 12.40 1.04
C ARG A 114 -24.33 12.30 0.28
N PRO A 115 -23.28 11.72 0.88
CA PRO A 115 -22.04 11.49 0.16
C PRO A 115 -22.19 10.52 -0.99
N ASP A 116 -21.44 10.77 -2.06
CA ASP A 116 -21.24 9.75 -3.09
C ASP A 116 -20.53 8.54 -2.48
N MET A 117 -20.93 7.35 -2.92
CA MET A 117 -20.35 6.08 -2.49
C MET A 117 -19.48 5.50 -3.61
N ALA A 118 -18.44 4.77 -3.22
CA ALA A 118 -17.51 4.10 -4.12
C ALA A 118 -17.41 2.61 -3.78
N CYS A 119 -16.77 1.85 -4.67
CA CYS A 119 -16.57 0.41 -4.53
C CYS A 119 -17.88 -0.38 -4.31
N GLU A 120 -18.77 -0.38 -5.30
CA GLU A 120 -20.06 -1.09 -5.21
C GLU A 120 -20.86 -0.64 -3.97
N ASP A 121 -20.90 0.68 -3.79
CA ASP A 121 -21.50 1.39 -2.65
C ASP A 121 -20.98 0.99 -1.27
N ARG A 122 -19.77 0.43 -1.16
CA ARG A 122 -19.25 -0.09 0.11
C ARG A 122 -18.73 0.98 1.05
N LEU A 123 -18.05 2.00 0.53
CA LEU A 123 -17.36 3.05 1.30
C LEU A 123 -17.61 4.43 0.69
N PRO A 124 -17.53 5.53 1.46
CA PRO A 124 -17.71 6.86 0.90
C PRO A 124 -16.61 7.21 -0.11
N ALA A 125 -16.99 7.86 -1.20
CA ALA A 125 -16.06 8.38 -2.19
C ALA A 125 -15.32 9.61 -1.65
N MET A 126 -14.01 9.66 -1.85
CA MET A 126 -13.18 10.73 -1.32
C MET A 126 -11.98 11.08 -2.21
N THR A 127 -11.52 12.33 -2.14
CA THR A 127 -10.34 12.88 -2.83
C THR A 127 -9.03 12.37 -2.24
N SER A 128 -7.88 12.75 -2.81
CA SER A 128 -6.55 12.47 -2.25
C SER A 128 -6.34 13.07 -0.84
N GLY A 129 -7.04 14.17 -0.54
CA GLY A 129 -7.07 14.77 0.80
C GLY A 129 -8.14 14.21 1.75
N TRP A 130 -8.73 13.05 1.43
CA TRP A 130 -9.82 12.40 2.17
C TRP A 130 -11.08 13.27 2.35
N GLU A 131 -11.28 14.27 1.49
CA GLU A 131 -12.51 15.07 1.41
C GLU A 131 -13.55 14.34 0.57
N SER A 132 -14.84 14.49 0.88
CA SER A 132 -15.93 14.00 0.05
C SER A 132 -15.85 14.60 -1.35
N THR A 133 -16.08 13.77 -2.36
CA THR A 133 -16.00 14.18 -3.77
C THR A 133 -17.17 15.07 -4.20
N ASN A 134 -18.30 15.03 -3.49
CA ASN A 134 -19.50 15.80 -3.80
C ASN A 134 -19.94 16.78 -2.68
N LEU A 135 -19.37 16.68 -1.48
CA LEU A 135 -19.69 17.55 -0.34
C LEU A 135 -18.45 18.33 0.16
N PRO A 136 -18.26 19.59 -0.28
CA PRO A 136 -17.16 20.42 0.18
C PRO A 136 -17.15 20.59 1.70
N GLY A 137 -15.99 20.47 2.32
CA GLY A 137 -15.80 20.60 3.77
C GLY A 137 -16.14 19.35 4.59
N VAL A 138 -16.56 18.25 3.95
CA VAL A 138 -16.81 16.96 4.63
C VAL A 138 -15.60 16.05 4.43
N PHE A 139 -14.96 15.63 5.51
CA PHE A 139 -13.76 14.78 5.48
C PHE A 139 -13.98 13.47 6.21
N TYR A 140 -13.22 12.44 5.82
CA TYR A 140 -13.31 11.09 6.40
C TYR A 140 -12.01 10.69 7.08
N ALA A 141 -12.12 10.05 8.24
CA ALA A 141 -10.98 9.56 9.02
C ALA A 141 -11.22 8.13 9.53
N GLY A 142 -10.15 7.44 9.91
CA GLY A 142 -10.21 6.07 10.41
C GLY A 142 -10.24 5.03 9.30
N THR A 143 -10.75 3.84 9.59
CA THR A 143 -10.66 2.69 8.66
C THR A 143 -11.38 2.91 7.33
N ILE A 144 -12.31 3.86 7.22
CA ILE A 144 -13.02 4.15 5.97
C ILE A 144 -12.15 4.87 4.93
N THR A 145 -11.01 5.46 5.34
CA THR A 145 -10.02 6.00 4.39
C THR A 145 -9.43 4.93 3.48
N GLN A 146 -9.64 3.65 3.82
CA GLN A 146 -9.16 2.53 3.03
C GLN A 146 -9.73 2.50 1.60
N ILE A 147 -10.75 3.28 1.27
CA ILE A 147 -11.21 3.38 -0.13
C ILE A 147 -10.09 3.88 -1.07
N ARG A 148 -9.13 4.66 -0.54
CA ARG A 148 -8.02 5.20 -1.33
C ARG A 148 -6.94 4.17 -1.65
N ASP A 149 -6.84 3.11 -0.86
CA ASP A 149 -5.78 2.08 -0.97
C ASP A 149 -6.31 0.64 -0.82
N LEU A 150 -7.61 0.43 -0.97
CA LEU A 150 -8.27 -0.86 -0.82
C LEU A 150 -7.58 -1.90 -1.72
N LYS A 151 -7.26 -3.08 -1.16
CA LYS A 151 -6.52 -4.15 -1.84
C LYS A 151 -5.06 -3.78 -2.22
N LYS A 152 -4.53 -2.64 -1.76
CA LYS A 152 -3.16 -2.20 -2.03
C LYS A 152 -2.29 -2.12 -0.78
N THR A 153 -2.80 -1.50 0.30
CA THR A 153 -2.06 -1.41 1.57
C THR A 153 -2.98 -1.38 2.81
N MET A 154 -2.51 -0.87 3.95
CA MET A 154 -2.98 -1.24 5.29
C MET A 154 -3.88 -0.19 5.96
N SER A 155 -4.53 0.72 5.21
CA SER A 155 -5.45 1.71 5.82
C SER A 155 -6.68 1.10 6.49
N SER A 156 -6.97 -0.18 6.26
CA SER A 156 -8.09 -0.88 6.90
C SER A 156 -7.85 -1.21 8.38
N VAL A 157 -6.64 -0.98 8.92
CA VAL A 157 -6.25 -1.29 10.30
C VAL A 157 -5.48 -0.14 10.95
N LEU A 158 -5.40 -0.12 12.28
CA LEU A 158 -4.74 0.95 13.07
C LEU A 158 -3.30 1.23 12.59
N HIS A 159 -2.60 0.19 12.15
CA HIS A 159 -1.23 0.30 11.63
C HIS A 159 -1.13 1.32 10.48
N GLY A 160 -2.15 1.40 9.61
CA GLY A 160 -2.18 2.30 8.47
C GLY A 160 -2.94 3.59 8.71
N PHE A 161 -4.24 3.52 9.04
CA PHE A 161 -5.08 4.73 9.02
C PHE A 161 -4.64 5.82 10.00
N ARG A 162 -3.89 5.48 11.06
CA ARG A 162 -3.39 6.49 12.01
C ARG A 162 -2.50 7.52 11.32
N PHE A 163 -1.77 7.12 10.28
CA PHE A 163 -0.93 8.03 9.49
C PHE A 163 -1.77 8.86 8.53
N ASN A 164 -2.82 8.26 7.93
CA ASN A 164 -3.78 9.00 7.12
C ASN A 164 -4.48 10.08 7.96
N THR A 165 -4.89 9.76 9.19
CA THR A 165 -5.48 10.74 10.11
C THR A 165 -4.50 11.85 10.46
N ALA A 166 -3.20 11.56 10.65
CA ALA A 166 -2.19 12.57 10.90
C ALA A 166 -1.95 13.48 9.68
N ALA A 167 -1.91 12.91 8.48
CA ALA A 167 -1.82 13.65 7.23
C ALA A 167 -3.05 14.54 7.03
N LEU A 168 -4.26 13.99 7.23
CA LEU A 168 -5.51 14.74 7.17
C LEU A 168 -5.51 15.92 8.16
N PHE A 169 -4.99 15.73 9.37
CA PHE A 169 -4.88 16.82 10.33
C PHE A 169 -4.04 17.99 9.78
N ASN A 170 -2.91 17.71 9.13
CA ASN A 170 -2.08 18.75 8.52
C ASN A 170 -2.78 19.41 7.32
N ILE A 171 -3.51 18.65 6.48
CA ILE A 171 -4.34 19.21 5.39
C ILE A 171 -5.34 20.22 5.94
N LEU A 172 -6.03 19.86 7.04
CA LEU A 172 -7.04 20.73 7.65
C LEU A 172 -6.41 21.96 8.31
N GLY A 173 -5.24 21.79 8.95
CA GLY A 173 -4.47 22.88 9.54
C GLY A 173 -4.08 23.94 8.50
N GLU A 174 -3.54 23.49 7.36
CA GLU A 174 -3.15 24.36 6.26
C GLU A 174 -4.36 25.06 5.63
N ARG A 175 -5.41 24.30 5.28
CA ARG A 175 -6.56 24.84 4.54
C ARG A 175 -7.46 25.77 5.35
N PHE A 176 -7.60 25.52 6.66
CA PHE A 176 -8.64 26.18 7.46
C PHE A 176 -8.12 26.88 8.72
N MET A 177 -6.85 26.69 9.09
CA MET A 177 -6.30 27.22 10.35
C MET A 177 -5.05 28.07 10.16
N ASP A 178 -4.60 28.30 8.91
CA ASP A 178 -3.37 29.06 8.61
C ASP A 178 -2.13 28.45 9.29
N VAL A 179 -2.12 27.11 9.40
CA VAL A 179 -0.99 26.34 9.97
C VAL A 179 -0.25 25.64 8.83
N ALA A 180 0.97 26.08 8.56
CA ALA A 180 1.82 25.46 7.55
C ALA A 180 2.05 23.96 7.85
N TRP A 181 2.17 23.16 6.79
CA TRP A 181 2.51 21.75 6.93
C TRP A 181 3.88 21.59 7.63
N PRO A 182 4.03 20.69 8.62
CA PRO A 182 5.32 20.49 9.29
C PRO A 182 6.44 20.11 8.32
N SER A 183 7.56 20.82 8.39
CA SER A 183 8.73 20.56 7.53
C SER A 183 10.05 20.72 8.27
N ASP A 184 11.02 19.85 7.97
CA ASP A 184 12.42 20.06 8.34
C ASP A 184 13.15 20.82 7.23
N SER A 185 13.91 21.86 7.58
CA SER A 185 14.65 22.68 6.60
C SER A 185 16.16 22.58 6.80
N PHE A 186 16.92 22.41 5.72
CA PHE A 186 18.38 22.27 5.74
C PHE A 186 18.98 22.61 4.37
N GLU A 187 20.30 22.81 4.31
CA GLU A 187 20.99 23.08 3.03
C GLU A 187 20.84 21.91 2.06
N ALA A 188 20.50 22.19 0.79
CA ALA A 188 20.21 21.22 -0.26
C ALA A 188 21.47 20.55 -0.84
N THR A 189 22.33 20.02 0.02
CA THR A 189 23.50 19.23 -0.40
C THR A 189 23.14 17.75 -0.59
N PRO A 190 23.82 17.03 -1.50
CA PRO A 190 23.63 15.58 -1.65
C PRO A 190 23.76 14.82 -0.32
N GLU A 191 24.69 15.25 0.53
CA GLU A 191 24.95 14.64 1.84
C GLU A 191 23.77 14.82 2.80
N ASN A 192 23.27 16.05 2.95
CA ASN A 192 22.18 16.35 3.87
C ASN A 192 20.87 15.68 3.44
N ILE A 193 20.54 15.77 2.16
CA ILE A 193 19.33 15.15 1.61
C ILE A 193 19.39 13.63 1.81
N ALA A 194 20.49 12.99 1.46
CA ALA A 194 20.60 11.56 1.64
C ALA A 194 20.58 11.13 3.11
N ASN A 195 21.20 11.88 4.03
CA ASN A 195 21.11 11.59 5.46
C ASN A 195 19.66 11.67 5.94
N LYS A 196 18.91 12.68 5.49
CA LYS A 196 17.49 12.80 5.83
C LYS A 196 16.66 11.65 5.27
N ILE A 197 16.86 11.31 4.00
CA ILE A 197 16.16 10.20 3.33
C ILE A 197 16.47 8.88 4.02
N THR A 198 17.75 8.53 4.22
CA THR A 198 18.12 7.23 4.83
C THR A 198 17.63 7.13 6.27
N ALA A 199 17.70 8.19 7.06
CA ALA A 199 17.12 8.22 8.41
C ALA A 199 15.61 7.92 8.40
N GLN A 200 14.87 8.53 7.47
CA GLN A 200 13.42 8.35 7.39
C GLN A 200 13.04 6.96 6.90
N VAL A 201 13.58 6.48 5.79
CA VAL A 201 13.22 5.16 5.25
C VAL A 201 13.63 4.01 6.19
N SER A 202 14.58 4.25 7.10
CA SER A 202 15.05 3.27 8.09
C SER A 202 14.26 3.27 9.41
N SER A 203 13.41 4.28 9.67
CA SER A 203 12.76 4.43 10.99
C SER A 203 11.31 4.92 10.97
N ALA A 204 10.87 5.56 9.88
CA ALA A 204 9.53 6.11 9.75
C ALA A 204 8.50 4.99 9.51
N ALA A 205 7.74 4.69 10.56
CA ALA A 205 6.70 3.66 10.51
C ALA A 205 5.59 3.95 9.48
N GLY A 206 5.36 5.22 9.08
CA GLY A 206 4.35 5.58 8.08
C GLY A 206 4.70 5.05 6.70
N LEU A 207 5.92 5.30 6.22
CA LEU A 207 6.42 4.76 4.96
C LEU A 207 6.36 3.22 4.94
N MET A 208 6.79 2.57 6.03
CA MET A 208 6.79 1.10 6.16
C MET A 208 5.40 0.48 6.20
N HIS A 209 4.42 1.14 6.83
CA HIS A 209 3.06 0.62 6.99
C HIS A 209 2.08 1.06 5.91
N GLN A 210 2.46 2.01 5.07
CA GLN A 210 1.66 2.48 3.93
C GLN A 210 2.47 2.45 2.62
N PRO A 211 3.10 1.32 2.26
CA PRO A 211 4.00 1.25 1.13
C PRO A 211 3.34 1.71 -0.17
N GLY A 212 4.01 2.64 -0.86
CA GLY A 212 3.56 3.30 -2.09
C GLY A 212 2.34 4.22 -1.95
N PHE A 213 1.59 4.16 -0.84
CA PHE A 213 0.42 5.03 -0.64
C PHE A 213 0.80 6.34 0.06
N LEU A 214 1.54 6.23 1.17
CA LEU A 214 2.16 7.39 1.79
C LEU A 214 3.61 7.51 1.31
N GLY A 215 4.03 8.76 1.10
CA GLY A 215 5.39 9.14 0.79
C GLY A 215 5.78 10.41 1.54
N ASP A 216 7.07 10.68 1.54
CA ASP A 216 7.62 11.93 2.01
C ASP A 216 7.94 12.81 0.79
N CYS A 217 7.73 14.12 0.92
CA CYS A 217 8.01 15.11 -0.12
C CYS A 217 9.20 15.96 0.29
N LEU A 218 10.24 16.02 -0.53
CA LEU A 218 11.35 16.95 -0.33
C LEU A 218 11.34 17.98 -1.46
N VAL A 219 11.08 19.23 -1.13
CA VAL A 219 11.14 20.36 -2.07
C VAL A 219 12.53 20.99 -1.98
N VAL A 220 13.16 21.25 -3.13
CA VAL A 220 14.43 21.98 -3.22
C VAL A 220 14.12 23.37 -3.76
N ASP A 221 14.49 24.37 -2.99
CA ASP A 221 14.50 25.76 -3.41
C ASP A 221 15.87 26.07 -4.03
N ASP A 222 15.91 26.05 -5.37
CA ASP A 222 17.11 26.31 -6.16
C ASP A 222 17.62 27.76 -5.97
N GLU A 223 16.77 28.72 -5.56
CA GLU A 223 17.16 30.12 -5.35
C GLU A 223 17.90 30.33 -4.04
N THR A 224 17.40 29.72 -2.96
CA THR A 224 18.00 29.83 -1.62
C THR A 224 19.02 28.75 -1.34
N GLY A 225 19.04 27.66 -2.11
CA GLY A 225 19.87 26.48 -1.86
C GLY A 225 19.41 25.64 -0.67
N MET A 226 18.13 25.79 -0.28
CA MET A 226 17.53 25.09 0.87
C MET A 226 16.62 23.95 0.41
N ALA A 227 16.51 22.92 1.25
CA ALA A 227 15.57 21.83 1.08
C ALA A 227 14.57 21.80 2.23
N HIS A 228 13.31 21.55 1.91
CA HIS A 228 12.20 21.42 2.86
C HIS A 228 11.61 20.01 2.78
N TYR A 229 11.66 19.27 3.89
CA TYR A 229 11.24 17.87 3.96
C TYR A 229 9.91 17.73 4.72
N HIS A 230 8.88 17.25 4.03
CA HIS A 230 7.54 17.02 4.54
C HIS A 230 7.28 15.52 4.62
N ALA A 231 6.97 15.01 5.82
CA ALA A 231 6.78 13.58 6.03
C ALA A 231 5.30 13.16 5.98
N ASN A 232 5.07 11.89 5.61
CA ASN A 232 3.81 11.16 5.68
C ASN A 232 2.63 11.83 4.97
N MET A 233 2.76 12.06 3.66
CA MET A 233 1.69 12.57 2.80
C MET A 233 1.19 11.48 1.85
N ALA A 234 -0.09 11.52 1.47
CA ALA A 234 -0.56 10.65 0.40
C ALA A 234 0.12 11.06 -0.92
N VAL A 235 0.66 10.08 -1.66
CA VAL A 235 1.45 10.36 -2.87
C VAL A 235 0.62 11.06 -3.94
N ASP A 236 -0.66 10.69 -4.05
CA ASP A 236 -1.62 11.38 -4.91
C ASP A 236 -1.87 12.82 -4.46
N TYR A 237 -1.97 13.09 -3.15
CA TYR A 237 -2.11 14.46 -2.63
C TYR A 237 -0.88 15.31 -2.96
N ILE A 238 0.34 14.76 -2.89
CA ILE A 238 1.55 15.47 -3.34
C ILE A 238 1.41 15.87 -4.82
N GLN A 239 0.91 14.97 -5.66
CA GLN A 239 0.73 15.20 -7.10
C GLN A 239 -0.44 16.14 -7.45
N GLU A 240 -1.45 16.24 -6.59
CA GLU A 240 -2.69 17.00 -6.82
C GLU A 240 -2.73 18.35 -6.07
N SER A 241 -1.66 18.71 -5.36
CA SER A 241 -1.56 19.94 -4.56
C SER A 241 -0.40 20.83 -5.00
N HIS A 242 -0.22 21.96 -4.31
CA HIS A 242 0.83 22.95 -4.59
C HIS A 242 2.26 22.35 -4.57
N PHE A 243 2.47 21.19 -3.95
CA PHE A 243 3.75 20.50 -4.00
C PHE A 243 4.15 20.12 -5.43
N ALA A 244 3.19 19.74 -6.27
CA ALA A 244 3.45 19.36 -7.65
C ALA A 244 3.90 20.55 -8.52
N ASP A 245 3.57 21.79 -8.14
CA ASP A 245 3.94 23.00 -8.89
C ASP A 245 5.45 23.31 -8.81
N ASN A 246 6.15 22.72 -7.83
CA ASN A 246 7.59 22.91 -7.67
C ASN A 246 8.37 22.32 -8.86
N SER A 247 9.38 23.05 -9.33
CA SER A 247 10.24 22.62 -10.43
C SER A 247 11.29 21.59 -10.00
N HIS A 248 11.59 21.55 -8.70
CA HIS A 248 12.55 20.64 -8.10
C HIS A 248 12.01 20.06 -6.80
N TYR A 249 11.53 18.83 -6.86
CA TYR A 249 11.15 18.10 -5.65
C TYR A 249 11.35 16.60 -5.83
N TYR A 250 11.27 15.87 -4.72
CA TYR A 250 11.39 14.43 -4.68
C TYR A 250 10.20 13.83 -3.95
N ILE A 251 9.76 12.66 -4.41
CA ILE A 251 8.84 11.79 -3.68
C ILE A 251 9.61 10.56 -3.22
N ILE A 252 9.57 10.32 -1.91
CA ILE A 252 10.27 9.21 -1.27
C ILE A 252 9.24 8.25 -0.71
N THR A 253 9.30 6.99 -1.12
CA THR A 253 8.35 5.95 -0.72
C THR A 253 9.08 4.66 -0.38
N MET A 254 8.49 3.84 0.48
CA MET A 254 8.83 2.42 0.58
C MET A 254 7.86 1.62 -0.28
N GLU A 255 8.35 0.70 -1.11
CA GLU A 255 7.50 -0.07 -2.03
C GLU A 255 7.97 -1.53 -2.16
N TYR A 256 7.02 -2.46 -2.25
CA TYR A 256 7.29 -3.80 -2.79
C TYR A 256 7.42 -3.69 -4.31
N GLY A 257 8.45 -4.33 -4.86
CA GLY A 257 8.56 -4.46 -6.31
C GLY A 257 7.63 -5.53 -6.89
N GLU A 258 7.56 -5.54 -8.20
CA GLU A 258 6.72 -6.49 -8.93
C GLU A 258 7.36 -7.88 -8.92
N PHE A 259 6.53 -8.92 -8.77
CA PHE A 259 6.98 -10.30 -8.82
C PHE A 259 5.86 -11.24 -9.23
N GLU A 260 6.25 -12.34 -9.85
CA GLU A 260 5.37 -13.46 -10.15
C GLU A 260 5.79 -14.70 -9.34
N GLY A 261 4.84 -15.61 -9.13
CA GLY A 261 5.10 -16.89 -8.46
C GLY A 261 5.10 -16.81 -6.93
N ASP A 262 5.94 -17.65 -6.33
CA ASP A 262 6.02 -17.83 -4.88
C ASP A 262 7.03 -16.85 -4.26
N ILE A 263 6.53 -15.93 -3.43
CA ILE A 263 7.36 -14.95 -2.72
C ILE A 263 8.38 -15.63 -1.79
N PHE A 264 8.11 -16.83 -1.30
CA PHE A 264 9.02 -17.59 -0.45
C PHE A 264 10.13 -18.30 -1.23
N ASN A 265 10.04 -18.34 -2.56
CA ASN A 265 11.03 -18.95 -3.44
C ASN A 265 11.45 -18.01 -4.57
N LYS A 266 11.72 -16.74 -4.24
CA LYS A 266 12.18 -15.75 -5.22
C LYS A 266 13.70 -15.76 -5.37
N HIS A 267 14.15 -15.92 -6.62
CA HIS A 267 15.55 -15.71 -6.99
C HIS A 267 15.90 -14.21 -6.91
N ARG A 268 17.02 -13.89 -6.25
CA ARG A 268 17.52 -12.51 -6.09
C ARG A 268 18.84 -12.35 -6.86
N VAL A 269 19.07 -11.15 -7.37
CA VAL A 269 20.35 -10.77 -7.97
C VAL A 269 21.10 -9.91 -6.96
N PRO A 270 22.24 -10.34 -6.43
CA PRO A 270 22.98 -9.57 -5.42
C PRO A 270 23.78 -8.44 -6.10
N ASP A 271 23.08 -7.51 -6.73
CA ASP A 271 23.66 -6.35 -7.42
C ASP A 271 22.96 -5.07 -6.93
N ALA A 272 23.69 -4.26 -6.15
CA ALA A 272 23.14 -3.03 -5.58
C ALA A 272 22.67 -2.02 -6.64
N ALA A 273 23.19 -2.10 -7.88
CA ALA A 273 22.73 -1.23 -8.96
C ALA A 273 21.38 -1.67 -9.57
N LYS A 274 20.89 -2.84 -9.16
CA LYS A 274 19.63 -3.44 -9.63
C LYS A 274 18.54 -3.43 -8.56
N GLY A 275 18.55 -2.45 -7.65
CA GLY A 275 17.46 -2.28 -6.67
C GLY A 275 16.06 -2.12 -7.31
N TYR A 276 15.97 -1.81 -8.60
CA TYR A 276 14.70 -1.82 -9.34
C TYR A 276 14.10 -3.22 -9.54
N ASP A 277 14.91 -4.28 -9.46
CA ASP A 277 14.47 -5.68 -9.58
C ASP A 277 14.03 -6.29 -8.23
N ASP A 278 14.21 -5.57 -7.12
CA ASP A 278 13.92 -6.08 -5.78
C ASP A 278 12.41 -6.28 -5.55
N ALA A 279 12.06 -7.46 -5.05
CA ALA A 279 10.66 -7.80 -4.73
C ALA A 279 10.20 -7.23 -3.41
N TYR A 280 11.10 -7.26 -2.43
CA TYR A 280 10.72 -6.96 -1.07
C TYR A 280 10.71 -5.46 -0.88
N LEU A 281 10.28 -5.04 0.29
CA LEU A 281 10.07 -3.63 0.58
C LEU A 281 11.40 -2.87 0.51
N HIS A 282 11.49 -1.86 -0.35
CA HIS A 282 12.70 -1.07 -0.54
C HIS A 282 12.39 0.42 -0.80
N PRO A 283 13.34 1.33 -0.51
CA PRO A 283 13.21 2.74 -0.81
C PRO A 283 13.19 3.03 -2.32
N ARG A 284 12.26 3.88 -2.74
CA ARG A 284 12.21 4.50 -4.07
C ARG A 284 12.21 6.00 -3.93
N ILE A 285 13.12 6.67 -4.63
CA ILE A 285 13.31 8.11 -4.64
C ILE A 285 13.06 8.60 -6.05
N ARG A 286 11.96 9.33 -6.25
CA ARG A 286 11.58 9.88 -7.56
C ARG A 286 11.88 11.36 -7.60
N ARG A 287 12.68 11.80 -8.58
CA ARG A 287 12.93 13.20 -8.87
C ARG A 287 11.83 13.74 -9.77
N MET A 288 11.19 14.83 -9.36
CA MET A 288 9.98 15.38 -9.95
C MET A 288 10.14 16.85 -10.34
N CYS A 289 9.55 17.29 -11.46
CA CYS A 289 9.44 18.69 -11.90
C CYS A 289 8.01 18.94 -12.37
N ARG A 290 7.30 19.91 -11.78
CA ARG A 290 5.99 20.36 -12.25
C ARG A 290 5.02 19.19 -12.52
N GLY A 291 4.87 18.33 -11.51
CA GLY A 291 4.02 17.13 -11.58
C GLY A 291 4.56 15.97 -12.44
N GLN A 292 5.74 16.07 -13.07
CA GLN A 292 6.31 15.02 -13.91
C GLN A 292 7.52 14.34 -13.28
N MET A 293 7.60 13.02 -13.41
CA MET A 293 8.77 12.25 -12.98
C MET A 293 9.87 12.34 -14.05
N ILE A 294 11.07 12.74 -13.64
CA ILE A 294 12.22 12.90 -14.53
C ILE A 294 13.24 11.77 -14.33
N SER A 295 13.39 11.29 -13.09
CA SER A 295 14.31 10.22 -12.76
C SER A 295 13.85 9.47 -11.51
N GLU A 296 14.31 8.24 -11.36
CA GLU A 296 14.01 7.39 -10.21
C GLU A 296 15.28 6.65 -9.77
N HIS A 297 15.46 6.54 -8.47
CA HIS A 297 16.52 5.77 -7.84
C HIS A 297 15.94 4.82 -6.82
N HIS A 298 16.45 3.59 -6.83
CA HIS A 298 16.11 2.55 -5.86
C HIS A 298 17.32 2.28 -5.00
N ILE A 299 17.10 2.20 -3.70
CA ILE A 299 18.09 1.63 -2.78
C ILE A 299 17.69 0.17 -2.58
N SER A 300 18.60 -0.78 -2.81
CA SER A 300 18.25 -2.20 -2.67
C SER A 300 17.74 -2.55 -1.27
N GLU A 301 16.94 -3.60 -1.18
CA GLU A 301 16.37 -4.09 0.07
C GLU A 301 17.44 -4.40 1.14
N SER A 302 17.11 -4.12 2.40
CA SER A 302 17.97 -4.40 3.56
C SER A 302 17.29 -5.45 4.44
N LEU A 303 18.03 -6.48 4.85
CA LEU A 303 17.48 -7.52 5.74
C LEU A 303 17.09 -6.95 7.12
N GLU A 304 17.70 -5.84 7.53
CA GLU A 304 17.40 -5.14 8.78
C GLU A 304 16.40 -3.98 8.58
N ASN A 305 15.98 -3.69 7.34
CA ASN A 305 15.25 -2.48 6.96
C ASN A 305 15.92 -1.19 7.48
N ASP A 306 17.25 -1.18 7.46
CA ASP A 306 18.07 -0.04 7.85
C ASP A 306 19.12 0.21 6.77
N TRP A 307 19.21 1.45 6.32
CA TRP A 307 20.08 1.92 5.25
C TRP A 307 21.08 2.99 5.72
N ARG A 308 21.13 3.27 7.03
CA ARG A 308 22.06 4.24 7.62
C ARG A 308 23.45 3.63 7.71
N VAL A 309 24.48 4.40 7.37
CA VAL A 309 25.86 3.93 7.42
C VAL A 309 26.37 3.93 8.86
N GLY A 310 26.88 2.79 9.31
CA GLY A 310 27.46 2.64 10.66
C GLY A 310 26.43 2.59 11.79
N GLU A 311 25.15 2.63 11.46
CA GLU A 311 24.04 2.41 12.39
C GLU A 311 23.41 1.04 12.16
N HIS A 312 22.69 0.55 13.16
CA HIS A 312 21.97 -0.71 13.11
C HIS A 312 20.82 -0.70 14.11
N PRO A 313 19.77 -1.50 13.90
CA PRO A 313 18.80 -1.77 14.95
C PRO A 313 19.47 -2.55 16.10
N GLY A 314 19.05 -2.26 17.33
CA GLY A 314 19.55 -2.93 18.53
C GLY A 314 20.96 -2.54 18.95
N GLU A 315 21.52 -3.28 19.92
CA GLU A 315 22.79 -2.91 20.57
C GLU A 315 24.05 -3.20 19.74
N ARG A 316 23.96 -4.06 18.72
CA ARG A 316 25.10 -4.50 17.89
C ARG A 316 24.61 -4.81 16.47
N PRO A 317 25.46 -4.67 15.43
CA PRO A 317 25.03 -4.96 14.08
C PRO A 317 24.84 -6.47 13.88
N LEU A 318 23.70 -6.85 13.30
CA LEU A 318 23.40 -8.22 12.92
C LEU A 318 24.20 -8.60 11.66
N ILE A 319 24.12 -7.76 10.63
CA ILE A 319 24.86 -7.97 9.38
C ILE A 319 26.29 -7.44 9.54
N ARG A 320 27.26 -8.35 9.57
CA ARG A 320 28.69 -8.01 9.64
C ARG A 320 29.31 -7.80 8.27
N ALA A 321 28.83 -8.53 7.27
CA ALA A 321 29.25 -8.45 5.89
C ALA A 321 28.15 -9.06 5.00
N ILE A 322 27.89 -8.44 3.85
CA ILE A 322 27.06 -8.98 2.76
C ILE A 322 27.65 -8.47 1.44
N ASP A 323 27.89 -9.38 0.51
CA ASP A 323 28.55 -9.08 -0.75
C ASP A 323 27.55 -8.69 -1.84
N PHE A 324 27.97 -7.74 -2.66
CA PHE A 324 27.33 -7.42 -3.93
C PHE A 324 28.29 -7.76 -5.07
N ILE A 325 27.75 -8.08 -6.24
CA ILE A 325 28.53 -8.33 -7.45
C ILE A 325 29.42 -7.12 -7.73
N GLY A 326 30.73 -7.36 -7.85
CA GLY A 326 31.72 -6.31 -8.07
C GLY A 326 32.21 -5.58 -6.82
N GLN A 327 31.68 -5.88 -5.62
CA GLN A 327 32.16 -5.32 -4.37
C GLN A 327 33.31 -6.16 -3.79
N THR A 328 34.45 -5.52 -3.51
CA THR A 328 35.65 -6.19 -2.99
C THR A 328 35.64 -6.40 -1.48
N ASP A 329 34.93 -5.54 -0.73
CA ASP A 329 34.82 -5.61 0.73
C ASP A 329 33.36 -5.65 1.16
N ALA A 330 32.86 -6.83 1.50
CA ALA A 330 31.48 -7.09 1.89
C ALA A 330 31.04 -6.36 3.18
N THR A 331 31.97 -5.82 3.98
CA THR A 331 31.62 -5.01 5.17
C THR A 331 31.07 -3.63 4.80
N ARG A 332 31.29 -3.18 3.55
CA ARG A 332 30.92 -1.85 3.06
C ARG A 332 29.54 -1.75 2.42
N TYR A 333 28.67 -2.75 2.56
CA TYR A 333 27.36 -2.78 1.90
C TYR A 333 26.49 -1.53 2.13
N GLN A 334 26.44 -1.00 3.37
CA GLN A 334 25.73 0.25 3.67
C GLN A 334 26.35 1.44 2.91
N GLN A 335 27.68 1.49 2.83
CA GLN A 335 28.40 2.53 2.09
C GLN A 335 28.14 2.41 0.59
N THR A 336 28.01 1.20 0.04
CA THR A 336 27.66 0.98 -1.38
C THR A 336 26.31 1.63 -1.71
N HIS A 337 25.28 1.39 -0.89
CA HIS A 337 23.98 2.04 -1.04
C HIS A 337 24.08 3.57 -0.89
N ARG A 338 24.84 4.05 0.09
CA ARG A 338 25.06 5.48 0.32
C ARG A 338 25.72 6.17 -0.87
N ASP A 339 26.74 5.55 -1.45
CA ASP A 339 27.49 6.08 -2.58
C ASP A 339 26.62 6.17 -3.84
N GLN A 340 25.75 5.19 -4.08
CA GLN A 340 24.81 5.22 -5.19
C GLN A 340 23.78 6.34 -5.04
N LEU A 341 23.22 6.51 -3.84
CA LEU A 341 22.29 7.60 -3.55
C LEU A 341 22.98 8.98 -3.69
N LEU A 342 24.22 9.12 -3.22
CA LEU A 342 24.99 10.36 -3.39
C LEU A 342 25.19 10.70 -4.86
N ARG A 343 25.57 9.72 -5.69
CA ARG A 343 25.75 9.95 -7.14
C ARG A 343 24.45 10.41 -7.78
N PHE A 344 23.35 9.70 -7.52
CA PHE A 344 22.03 10.08 -8.00
C PHE A 344 21.68 11.53 -7.60
N LEU A 345 21.80 11.89 -6.32
CA LEU A 345 21.49 13.23 -5.85
C LEU A 345 22.42 14.30 -6.41
N SER A 346 23.72 13.99 -6.54
CA SER A 346 24.70 14.91 -7.14
C SER A 346 24.34 15.22 -8.59
N ASP A 347 24.00 14.18 -9.36
CA ASP A 347 23.59 14.32 -10.74
C ASP A 347 22.28 15.12 -10.85
N GLN A 348 21.28 14.80 -10.03
CA GLN A 348 19.98 15.48 -10.09
C GLN A 348 20.02 16.93 -9.60
N LEU A 349 20.83 17.24 -8.58
CA LEU A 349 21.02 18.61 -8.09
C LEU A 349 21.83 19.46 -9.07
N ALA A 350 22.80 18.88 -9.78
CA ALA A 350 23.64 19.61 -10.73
C ALA A 350 22.91 19.98 -12.04
N VAL A 351 21.96 19.15 -12.49
CA VAL A 351 21.17 19.40 -13.72
C VAL A 351 20.15 20.53 -13.51
N GLY A 352 19.71 20.76 -12.27
CA GLY A 352 18.68 21.74 -11.93
C GLY A 352 17.29 21.37 -12.45
N SER A 353 16.46 22.38 -12.66
CA SER A 353 15.07 22.23 -13.10
C SER A 353 14.93 22.44 -14.62
N PRO A 354 14.51 21.42 -15.41
CA PRO A 354 14.24 21.63 -16.83
C PRO A 354 13.13 22.67 -17.02
N SER A 355 13.21 23.45 -18.10
CA SER A 355 12.14 24.35 -18.52
C SER A 355 10.92 23.57 -19.01
N GLU A 356 9.74 24.21 -19.03
CA GLU A 356 8.50 23.56 -19.52
C GLU A 356 8.63 23.05 -20.96
N ALA A 357 9.47 23.68 -21.79
CA ALA A 357 9.72 23.27 -23.17
C ALA A 357 10.62 22.04 -23.30
N GLU A 358 11.39 21.72 -22.25
CA GLU A 358 12.31 20.56 -22.20
C GLU A 358 11.66 19.34 -21.55
N LEU A 359 10.51 19.53 -20.89
CA LEU A 359 9.72 18.43 -20.34
C LEU A 359 9.12 17.60 -21.47
N PRO A 360 9.21 16.26 -21.41
CA PRO A 360 8.52 15.41 -22.38
C PRO A 360 7.02 15.72 -22.36
N ALA A 361 6.42 15.82 -23.55
CA ALA A 361 4.98 16.05 -23.67
C ALA A 361 4.21 14.96 -22.89
N LEU A 362 3.16 15.34 -22.16
CA LEU A 362 2.27 14.40 -21.46
C LEU A 362 1.70 13.38 -22.45
N VAL A 363 2.33 12.21 -22.54
CA VAL A 363 1.82 11.10 -23.34
C VAL A 363 0.73 10.41 -22.55
N CYS A 364 -0.53 10.56 -22.97
CA CYS A 364 -1.62 9.69 -22.51
C CYS A 364 -1.25 8.23 -22.83
N PRO A 365 -1.19 7.31 -21.85
CA PRO A 365 -0.65 5.99 -22.11
C PRO A 365 -1.67 5.14 -22.87
N SER A 366 -1.39 4.92 -24.15
CA SER A 366 -1.94 3.80 -24.93
C SER A 366 -0.79 2.91 -25.42
N SER A 367 0.05 2.39 -24.52
CA SER A 367 0.95 1.23 -24.74
C SER A 367 1.73 0.88 -23.46
N PRO A 368 2.17 -0.39 -23.26
CA PRO A 368 2.58 -0.89 -21.94
C PRO A 368 4.01 -0.56 -21.47
N ASN A 369 4.86 0.11 -22.27
CA ASN A 369 6.32 0.10 -22.04
C ASN A 369 7.00 1.48 -21.95
N ALA A 370 6.33 2.53 -21.45
CA ALA A 370 7.00 3.80 -21.13
C ALA A 370 6.36 4.48 -19.92
N SER A 371 6.99 4.36 -18.74
CA SER A 371 6.55 4.98 -17.48
C SER A 371 7.01 6.44 -17.39
N ALA A 372 6.33 7.34 -18.11
CA ALA A 372 6.46 8.79 -17.92
C ALA A 372 5.55 9.34 -16.79
N ALA A 373 4.73 8.48 -16.19
CA ALA A 373 3.91 8.79 -15.02
C ALA A 373 4.28 7.82 -13.88
N ILE A 374 4.23 8.30 -12.64
CA ILE A 374 4.20 7.42 -11.45
C ILE A 374 3.10 6.39 -11.72
N SER A 375 3.45 5.10 -11.71
CA SER A 375 2.56 4.02 -12.14
C SER A 375 1.12 4.26 -11.67
N THR A 376 0.20 4.38 -12.62
CA THR A 376 -1.25 4.54 -12.40
C THR A 376 -1.84 3.39 -11.57
N ALA A 377 -1.09 2.30 -11.38
CA ALA A 377 -1.46 1.22 -10.46
C ALA A 377 -1.60 1.70 -9.01
N ILE A 378 -1.00 2.83 -8.60
CA ILE A 378 -1.09 3.34 -7.23
C ILE A 378 -2.22 4.37 -7.06
N GLN A 379 -2.52 5.17 -8.09
CA GLN A 379 -3.55 6.22 -8.02
C GLN A 379 -4.97 5.64 -8.06
N SER A 380 -5.72 5.80 -6.97
CA SER A 380 -7.17 5.55 -6.96
C SER A 380 -7.87 6.87 -7.22
N THR A 381 -8.64 7.00 -8.30
CA THR A 381 -9.69 8.02 -8.32
C THR A 381 -10.75 7.50 -7.37
N GLY A 382 -10.83 8.04 -6.15
CA GLY A 382 -11.61 7.48 -5.01
C GLY A 382 -13.12 7.30 -5.22
N ASN A 383 -13.60 7.40 -6.45
CA ASN A 383 -14.90 6.99 -6.97
C ASN A 383 -14.92 5.52 -7.45
N THR A 384 -13.76 4.88 -7.65
CA THR A 384 -13.65 3.51 -8.17
C THR A 384 -12.90 2.61 -7.19
N CYS A 385 -13.08 1.29 -7.33
CA CYS A 385 -12.24 0.37 -6.57
C CYS A 385 -10.80 0.40 -7.06
N PRO A 386 -9.82 0.64 -6.17
CA PRO A 386 -8.43 0.48 -6.53
C PRO A 386 -8.18 -0.94 -7.08
N ILE A 387 -7.45 -1.01 -8.18
CA ILE A 387 -6.98 -2.28 -8.76
C ILE A 387 -5.95 -2.88 -7.79
N SER A 388 -6.02 -4.18 -7.53
CA SER A 388 -5.06 -4.82 -6.62
C SER A 388 -3.69 -4.91 -7.29
N ARG A 389 -2.61 -4.90 -6.49
CA ARG A 389 -1.23 -4.94 -7.02
C ARG A 389 -0.96 -6.13 -7.97
N ASN A 390 -1.66 -7.25 -7.79
CA ASN A 390 -1.44 -8.49 -8.55
C ASN A 390 -2.65 -8.90 -9.41
N GLY A 391 -3.52 -7.95 -9.81
CA GLY A 391 -4.79 -8.26 -10.50
C GLY A 391 -5.94 -8.46 -9.53
#